data_AF-A0A8T4BZ72-F1
#
_entry.id   AF-A0A8T4BZ72-F1
#
_cell.length_a   1.000
_cell.length_b   1.000
_cell.length_c   1.000
_cell.angle_alpha   90.00
_cell.angle_beta   90.00
_cell.angle_gamma   90.00
#
_symmetry.space_group_name_H-M   'P 1'
#
loop_
_entity.id
_entity.type
_entity.pdbx_description
1 polymer ?
#
loop_
_entity_poly.entity_id
_entity_poly.type
_entity_poly.pdbx_seq_one_letter_code
_entity_poly.pdbx_strand_id
1 'polypeptide(L)'
;MANRPIKKYRAGSIEAAVWFNERKLDKNTTVGFKTVSLTRSWKDKEKNIWRSEVINLRKGDLQKVLLVLQKAQEEIFLTDNKGEDE
;
A
#
# COMPACT_ATOMS: atom_id res chain seq x y z
N MET A 1 1.01 7.91 23.41
CA MET A 1 2.18 7.76 22.51
C MET A 1 1.67 7.63 21.10
N ALA A 2 2.19 8.42 20.15
CA ALA A 2 1.78 8.34 18.75
C ALA A 2 2.05 6.94 18.21
N ASN A 3 1.04 6.27 17.66
CA ASN A 3 1.22 5.00 16.96
C ASN A 3 2.12 5.31 15.74
N ARG A 4 3.37 4.83 15.77
CA ARG A 4 4.34 5.03 14.69
C ARG A 4 4.44 3.73 13.89
N PRO A 5 4.60 3.81 12.57
CA PRO A 5 4.84 2.60 11.80
C PRO A 5 6.16 1.98 12.24
N ILE A 6 6.17 0.65 12.32
CA ILE A 6 7.36 -0.15 12.63
C ILE A 6 8.45 0.12 11.60
N LYS A 7 8.04 0.17 10.32
CA LYS A 7 8.94 0.38 9.19
C LYS A 7 8.19 1.00 8.01
N LYS A 8 8.94 1.72 7.18
CA LYS A 8 8.45 2.30 5.93
C LYS A 8 9.37 1.93 4.78
N TYR A 9 8.79 1.73 3.61
CA TYR A 9 9.48 1.53 2.34
C TYR A 9 8.92 2.55 1.36
N ARG A 10 9.78 3.23 0.59
CA ARG A 10 9.35 4.28 -0.35
C ARG A 10 10.07 4.11 -1.69
N ALA A 11 9.30 4.24 -2.77
CA ALA A 11 9.77 4.30 -4.14
C ALA A 11 9.02 5.44 -4.84
N GLY A 12 9.68 6.60 -4.98
CA GLY A 12 9.07 7.80 -5.55
C GLY A 12 7.82 8.25 -4.78
N SER A 13 6.70 8.37 -5.49
CA SER A 13 5.39 8.77 -4.95
C SER A 13 4.65 7.66 -4.19
N ILE A 14 5.18 6.43 -4.17
CA ILE A 14 4.55 5.28 -3.50
C ILE A 14 5.30 4.94 -2.21
N GLU A 15 4.56 4.74 -1.12
CA GLU A 15 5.08 4.38 0.20
C GLU A 15 4.29 3.21 0.80
N ALA A 16 4.97 2.21 1.34
CA ALA A 16 4.38 1.14 2.13
C ALA A 16 4.84 1.27 3.59
N ALA A 17 3.91 1.47 4.52
CA ALA A 17 4.16 1.55 5.96
C ALA A 17 3.62 0.31 6.68
N VAL A 18 4.45 -0.34 7.49
CA VAL A 18 4.05 -1.50 8.31
C VAL A 18 3.74 -1.04 9.73
N TRP A 19 2.58 -1.43 10.24
CA TRP A 19 2.08 -1.04 11.55
C TRP A 19 1.96 -2.25 12.47
N PHE A 20 2.17 -2.04 13.76
CA PHE A 20 1.79 -2.98 14.81
C PHE A 20 0.54 -2.44 15.50
N ASN A 21 -0.52 -3.22 15.52
CA ASN A 21 -1.76 -2.87 16.17
C ASN A 21 -2.08 -3.92 17.22
N GLU A 22 -2.72 -3.50 18.28
CA GLU A 22 -3.17 -4.37 19.36
C GLU A 22 -4.70 -4.27 19.45
N ARG A 23 -5.36 -5.43 19.51
CA ARG A 23 -6.79 -5.52 19.78
C ARG A 23 -6.99 -6.24 21.10
N LYS A 24 -7.70 -5.59 22.03
CA LYS A 24 -8.20 -6.24 23.23
C LYS A 24 -9.39 -7.12 22.84
N LEU A 25 -9.31 -8.41 23.11
CA LEU A 25 -10.40 -9.36 22.88
C LEU A 25 -11.27 -9.47 24.14
N ASP A 26 -10.64 -9.59 25.31
CA ASP A 26 -11.27 -9.70 26.63
C ASP A 26 -10.47 -8.93 27.69
N LYS A 27 -10.99 -8.86 28.93
CA LYS A 27 -10.36 -8.14 30.07
C LYS A 27 -8.90 -8.52 30.32
N ASN A 28 -8.45 -9.71 29.90
CA ASN A 28 -7.10 -10.19 30.15
C ASN A 28 -6.33 -10.66 28.91
N THR A 29 -6.85 -10.45 27.70
CA THR A 29 -6.19 -10.94 26.46
C THR A 29 -6.12 -9.85 25.40
N THR A 30 -4.89 -9.47 25.07
CA THR A 30 -4.54 -8.55 23.99
C THR A 30 -3.89 -9.34 22.86
N VAL A 31 -4.42 -9.23 21.65
CA VAL A 31 -3.87 -9.85 20.45
C VAL A 31 -3.20 -8.77 19.60
N GLY A 32 -1.89 -8.92 19.36
CA GLY A 32 -1.12 -8.07 18.46
C GLY A 32 -1.20 -8.59 17.02
N PHE A 33 -1.41 -7.68 16.05
CA PHE A 33 -1.41 -8.00 14.64
C PHE A 33 -0.76 -6.89 13.81
N LYS A 34 -0.24 -7.26 12.64
CA LYS A 34 0.41 -6.32 11.72
C LYS A 34 -0.53 -5.96 10.56
N THR A 35 -0.49 -4.69 10.16
CA THR A 35 -1.16 -4.18 8.96
C THR A 35 -0.16 -3.41 8.11
N VAL A 36 -0.52 -3.17 6.85
CA VAL A 36 0.26 -2.37 5.91
C VAL A 36 -0.61 -1.24 5.38
N SER A 37 -0.07 -0.03 5.26
CA SER A 37 -0.72 1.06 4.53
C SER A 37 0.10 1.35 3.29
N LEU A 38 -0.52 1.21 2.12
CA LEU A 38 0.04 1.63 0.84
C LEU A 38 -0.45 3.04 0.53
N THR A 39 0.47 3.98 0.34
CA THR A 39 0.16 5.40 0.11
C THR A 39 0.69 5.83 -1.25
N ARG A 40 -0.12 6.53 -2.03
CA ARG A 40 0.31 7.27 -3.21
C ARG A 40 0.17 8.76 -2.94
N SER A 41 1.21 9.54 -3.18
CA SER A 41 1.18 11.00 -3.02
C SER A 41 1.43 11.71 -4.34
N TRP A 42 0.64 12.74 -4.63
CA TRP A 42 0.81 13.56 -5.83
C TRP A 42 0.43 15.01 -5.56
N LYS A 43 0.93 15.91 -6.40
CA LYS A 43 0.54 17.32 -6.38
C LYS A 43 -0.62 17.51 -7.35
N ASP A 44 -1.76 17.93 -6.84
CA ASP A 44 -2.89 18.39 -7.65
C ASP A 44 -2.49 19.72 -8.28
N LYS A 45 -2.35 19.73 -9.62
CA LYS A 45 -1.83 20.87 -10.37
C LYS A 45 -2.83 22.03 -10.42
N GLU A 46 -4.13 21.74 -10.46
CA GLU A 46 -5.18 22.76 -10.56
C GLU A 46 -5.33 23.52 -9.25
N LYS A 47 -5.30 22.79 -8.14
CA LYS A 47 -5.51 23.36 -6.80
C LYS A 47 -4.19 23.69 -6.08
N ASN A 48 -3.05 23.36 -6.66
CA ASN A 48 -1.70 23.54 -6.11
C ASN A 48 -1.53 22.94 -4.70
N ILE A 49 -2.19 21.81 -4.43
CA ILE A 49 -2.19 21.13 -3.12
C ILE A 49 -1.63 19.71 -3.24
N TRP A 50 -0.96 19.25 -2.19
CA TRP A 50 -0.55 17.86 -2.08
C TRP A 50 -1.75 16.99 -1.69
N ARG A 51 -1.93 15.89 -2.42
CA ARG A 51 -2.93 14.87 -2.17
C ARG A 51 -2.24 13.55 -1.88
N SER A 52 -2.90 12.72 -1.08
CA SER A 52 -2.48 11.36 -0.82
C SER A 52 -3.68 10.44 -0.72
N GLU A 53 -3.57 9.28 -1.33
CA GLU A 53 -4.49 8.16 -1.15
C GLU A 53 -3.82 7.08 -0.34
N VAL A 54 -4.58 6.44 0.54
CA VAL A 54 -4.09 5.39 1.44
C VAL A 54 -4.99 4.17 1.34
N ILE A 55 -4.41 3.03 1.03
CA ILE A 55 -5.06 1.73 1.06
C ILE A 55 -4.50 0.96 2.27
N ASN A 56 -5.38 0.54 3.17
CA ASN A 56 -5.00 -0.26 4.33
C ASN A 56 -5.21 -1.75 4.05
N LEU A 57 -4.14 -2.52 4.18
CA LEU A 57 -4.06 -3.94 3.86
C LEU A 57 -3.81 -4.74 5.14
N ARG A 58 -4.50 -5.88 5.26
CA ARG A 58 -4.16 -6.89 6.27
C ARG A 58 -3.02 -7.76 5.74
N LYS A 59 -2.41 -8.55 6.64
CA LYS A 59 -1.35 -9.50 6.28
C LYS A 59 -1.74 -10.42 5.12
N GLY A 60 -2.99 -10.90 5.09
CA GLY A 60 -3.49 -11.79 4.03
C GLY A 60 -3.70 -11.11 2.67
N ASP A 61 -3.92 -9.79 2.66
CA ASP A 61 -4.13 -9.05 1.40
C ASP A 61 -2.82 -8.80 0.67
N LEU A 62 -1.69 -8.75 1.40
CA LEU A 62 -0.38 -8.44 0.83
C LEU A 62 0.03 -9.41 -0.29
N GLN A 63 -0.21 -10.71 -0.10
CA GLN A 63 0.12 -11.73 -1.12
C GLN A 63 -0.76 -11.60 -2.36
N LYS A 64 -2.05 -11.28 -2.17
CA LYS A 64 -2.99 -11.06 -3.28
C LYS A 64 -2.60 -9.82 -4.08
N VAL A 65 -2.29 -8.72 -3.39
CA VAL A 65 -1.85 -7.46 -3.99
C VAL A 65 -0.55 -7.66 -4.77
N LEU A 66 0.42 -8.38 -4.21
CA LEU A 66 1.67 -8.68 -4.91
C LEU A 66 1.42 -9.44 -6.23
N LEU A 67 0.57 -10.47 -6.20
CA LEU A 67 0.25 -11.26 -7.38
C LEU A 67 -0.43 -10.43 -8.48
N VAL A 68 -1.45 -9.62 -8.13
CA VAL A 68 -2.15 -8.82 -9.15
C VAL A 68 -1.29 -7.67 -9.68
N LEU A 69 -0.42 -7.08 -8.85
CA LEU A 69 0.53 -6.06 -9.31
C LEU A 69 1.59 -6.65 -10.24
N GLN A 70 2.08 -7.86 -9.97
CA GLN A 70 2.99 -8.57 -10.88
C GLN A 70 2.33 -8.84 -12.22
N LYS A 71 1.08 -9.33 -12.23
CA LYS A 71 0.33 -9.56 -13.48
C LYS A 71 0.06 -8.27 -14.26
N ALA A 72 -0.29 -7.18 -13.56
CA ALA A 72 -0.45 -5.87 -14.20
C ALA A 72 0.87 -5.34 -14.76
N GLN A 73 1.99 -5.57 -14.06
CA GLN A 73 3.31 -5.19 -14.56
C GLN A 73 3.69 -5.99 -15.81
N GLU A 74 3.45 -7.30 -15.82
CA GLU A 74 3.66 -8.13 -17.01
C GLU A 74 2.90 -7.57 -18.20
N GLU A 75 1.62 -7.23 -18.03
CA GLU A 75 0.81 -6.66 -19.10
C GLU A 75 1.35 -5.32 -19.62
N ILE A 76 1.64 -4.38 -18.72
CA ILE A 76 2.06 -3.03 -19.09
C ILE A 76 3.47 -3.02 -19.71
N PHE A 77 4.40 -3.84 -19.23
CA PHE A 77 5.81 -3.72 -19.62
C PHE A 77 6.30 -4.83 -20.57
N LEU A 78 5.59 -5.95 -20.68
CA LEU A 78 6.00 -7.07 -21.53
C LEU A 78 5.03 -7.29 -22.71
N THR A 79 3.78 -6.86 -22.61
CA THR A 79 2.79 -6.99 -23.71
C THR A 79 2.85 -5.82 -24.72
N ASP A 80 3.67 -4.79 -24.45
CA ASP A 80 3.95 -3.57 -25.25
C ASP A 80 4.50 -3.80 -26.69
N ASN A 81 4.51 -5.04 -27.19
CA ASN A 81 5.00 -5.38 -28.55
C ASN A 81 3.91 -5.96 -29.47
N LYS A 82 2.61 -5.89 -29.12
CA LYS A 82 1.57 -6.55 -29.93
C LYS A 82 0.35 -5.73 -30.37
N GLY A 83 0.27 -4.41 -30.15
CA GLY A 83 -0.73 -3.61 -30.87
C GLY A 83 -1.26 -2.36 -30.17
N GLU A 84 -0.39 -1.43 -29.78
CA GLU A 84 -0.80 -0.05 -29.46
C GLU A 84 -0.48 0.93 -30.61
N ASP A 85 -0.46 0.44 -31.85
CA ASP A 85 -0.31 1.22 -33.10
C ASP A 85 -1.53 1.05 -34.05
N GLU A 86 -2.74 0.79 -33.54
CA GLU A 86 -3.99 0.90 -34.33
C GLU A 86 -4.95 1.97 -33.79
#